data_AF-A0A6V7LMI4-F1
#
_entry.id   AF-A0A6V7LMI4-F1
#
_cell.length_a   1.000
_cell.length_b   1.000
_cell.length_c   1.000
_cell.angle_alpha   90.00
_cell.angle_beta   90.00
_cell.angle_gamma   90.00
#
_symmetry.space_group_name_H-M   'P 1'
#
loop_
_entity.id
_entity.type
_entity.pdbx_description
1 polymer ?
#
loop_
_entity_poly.entity_id
_entity_poly.type
_entity_poly.pdbx_seq_one_letter_code
_entity_poly.pdbx_strand_id
1 'polypeptide(L)'
;VSEPRNIVTKEGRALMCCDFEVSDGTTEDRAGFKIWEYEWIRRCANWEPKKTVLYLSHVLVTFDKYKNKMTLMIVRKTIITEDPNIPEAEEIRLAVSTTDLDAMPKDPYILPK
;
A
#
# COMPACT_ATOMS: atom_id res chain seq x y z
N VAL A 1 2.87 -6.27 -2.56
CA VAL A 1 1.50 -5.99 -3.05
C VAL A 1 0.77 -7.31 -3.09
N SER A 2 -0.47 -7.41 -2.63
CA SER A 2 -1.19 -8.68 -2.70
C SER A 2 -1.60 -9.00 -4.14
N GLU A 3 -1.75 -10.27 -4.45
CA GLU A 3 -2.45 -10.67 -5.67
C GLU A 3 -3.92 -10.19 -5.64
N PRO A 4 -4.52 -9.87 -6.80
CA PRO A 4 -5.95 -9.62 -6.90
C PRO A 4 -6.78 -10.80 -6.40
N ARG A 5 -7.82 -10.52 -5.62
CA ARG A 5 -8.71 -11.53 -5.04
C ARG A 5 -10.15 -11.32 -5.49
N ASN A 6 -10.81 -12.42 -5.84
CA ASN A 6 -12.25 -12.44 -6.06
C ASN A 6 -12.97 -12.56 -4.72
N ILE A 7 -13.94 -11.67 -4.48
CA ILE A 7 -14.82 -11.73 -3.32
C ILE A 7 -16.27 -11.78 -3.79
N VAL A 8 -17.13 -12.40 -2.99
CA VAL A 8 -18.57 -12.41 -3.22
C VAL A 8 -19.23 -11.69 -2.05
N THR A 9 -20.01 -10.66 -2.34
CA THR A 9 -20.78 -9.96 -1.29
C THR A 9 -21.87 -10.87 -0.71
N LYS A 10 -22.42 -10.51 0.45
CA LYS A 10 -23.57 -11.24 1.02
C LYS A 10 -24.78 -11.30 0.07
N GLU A 11 -24.89 -10.34 -0.85
CA GLU A 11 -25.92 -10.26 -1.88
C GLU A 11 -25.59 -11.09 -3.14
N GLY A 12 -24.47 -11.81 -3.15
CA GLY A 12 -24.05 -12.67 -4.27
C GLY A 12 -23.31 -11.95 -5.38
N ARG A 13 -22.99 -10.66 -5.24
CA ARG A 13 -22.24 -9.91 -6.27
C ARG A 13 -20.76 -10.27 -6.21
N ALA A 14 -20.20 -10.72 -7.32
CA ALA A 14 -18.77 -10.90 -7.47
C ALA A 14 -18.06 -9.54 -7.65
N LEU A 15 -16.99 -9.32 -6.88
CA LEU A 15 -16.11 -8.17 -6.95
C LEU A 15 -14.66 -8.66 -6.96
N MET A 16 -13.76 -7.88 -7.56
CA MET A 16 -12.33 -8.10 -7.45
C MET A 16 -11.73 -6.99 -6.58
N CYS A 17 -10.75 -7.33 -5.75
CA CYS A 17 -10.04 -6.35 -4.94
C CYS A 17 -8.56 -6.65 -4.83
N CYS A 18 -7.77 -5.61 -4.62
CA CYS A 18 -6.37 -5.71 -4.25
C CYS A 18 -6.14 -4.91 -2.97
N ASP A 19 -5.41 -5.49 -2.02
CA ASP A 19 -5.12 -4.89 -0.72
C ASP A 19 -3.63 -4.96 -0.43
N PHE A 20 -2.98 -3.83 -0.17
CA PHE A 20 -1.56 -3.82 0.19
C PHE A 20 -1.29 -2.74 1.22
N GLU A 21 -0.08 -2.77 1.77
CA GLU A 21 0.37 -1.80 2.74
C GLU A 21 1.22 -0.74 2.05
N VAL A 22 1.06 0.50 2.49
CA VAL A 22 1.85 1.65 2.07
C VAL A 22 2.50 2.30 3.29
N SER A 23 3.68 2.88 3.08
CA SER A 23 4.44 3.61 4.09
C SER A 23 5.09 4.81 3.43
N ASP A 24 5.15 5.92 4.15
CA ASP A 24 5.87 7.13 3.76
C ASP A 24 7.23 7.25 4.46
N GLY A 25 7.64 6.24 5.24
CA GLY A 25 8.89 6.23 5.99
C GLY A 25 8.93 7.16 7.21
N THR A 26 7.85 7.90 7.52
CA THR A 26 7.83 8.81 8.68
C THR A 26 7.60 8.08 10.01
N THR A 27 6.93 6.92 9.95
CA THR A 27 6.65 6.07 11.11
C THR A 27 6.87 4.60 10.74
N GLU A 28 7.01 3.74 11.76
CA GLU A 28 7.04 2.28 11.57
C GLU A 28 5.67 1.71 11.14
N ASP A 29 4.59 2.46 11.40
CA ASP A 29 3.23 2.07 11.06
C ASP A 29 2.99 2.16 9.56
N ARG A 30 2.29 1.15 9.05
CA ARG A 30 1.89 1.05 7.65
C ARG A 30 0.39 1.27 7.53
N ALA A 31 -0.02 2.08 6.56
CA ALA A 31 -1.44 2.22 6.23
C ALA A 31 -1.83 1.11 5.25
N GLY A 32 -3.04 0.57 5.40
CA GLY A 32 -3.65 -0.26 4.36
C GLY A 32 -4.04 0.61 3.17
N PHE A 33 -4.01 0.06 1.97
CA PHE A 33 -4.57 0.68 0.78
C PHE A 33 -5.37 -0.38 0.00
N LYS A 34 -6.64 -0.07 -0.22
CA LYS A 34 -7.63 -0.98 -0.79
C LYS A 34 -8.14 -0.44 -2.12
N ILE A 35 -8.04 -1.27 -3.15
CA ILE A 35 -8.39 -0.96 -4.54
C ILE A 35 -9.50 -1.90 -5.00
N TRP A 36 -10.55 -1.34 -5.61
CA TRP A 36 -11.71 -2.06 -6.13
C TRP A 36 -11.92 -1.85 -7.63
N GLU A 37 -11.32 -0.79 -8.17
CA GLU A 37 -11.47 -0.35 -9.54
C GLU A 37 -10.61 -1.22 -10.46
N TYR A 38 -11.24 -1.83 -11.47
CA TYR A 38 -10.61 -2.79 -12.38
C TYR A 38 -9.29 -2.30 -13.00
N GLU A 39 -9.27 -1.06 -13.50
CA GLU A 39 -8.07 -0.48 -14.11
C GLU A 39 -6.91 -0.39 -13.11
N TRP A 40 -7.20 0.02 -11.88
CA TRP A 40 -6.19 0.12 -10.83
C TRP A 40 -5.74 -1.25 -10.34
N ILE A 41 -6.63 -2.25 -10.29
CA ILE A 41 -6.24 -3.63 -9.97
C ILE A 41 -5.28 -4.19 -11.03
N ARG A 42 -5.51 -3.90 -12.31
CA ARG A 42 -4.60 -4.30 -13.38
C ARG A 42 -3.24 -3.59 -13.28
N ARG A 43 -3.23 -2.29 -12.96
CA ARG A 43 -1.99 -1.52 -12.81
C ARG A 43 -1.17 -1.96 -11.60
N CYS A 44 -1.83 -2.19 -10.47
CA CYS A 44 -1.13 -2.56 -9.24
C CYS A 44 -0.44 -3.93 -9.31
N ALA A 45 -0.79 -4.78 -10.27
CA ALA A 45 -0.08 -6.03 -10.54
C ALA A 45 1.40 -5.81 -10.89
N ASN A 46 1.77 -4.63 -11.39
CA ASN A 46 3.14 -4.26 -11.71
C ASN A 46 3.85 -3.52 -10.57
N TRP A 47 3.17 -3.27 -9.44
CA TRP A 47 3.76 -2.52 -8.34
C TRP A 47 4.69 -3.40 -7.52
N GLU A 48 5.95 -2.99 -7.46
CA GLU A 48 6.98 -3.69 -6.72
C GLU A 48 7.09 -3.10 -5.31
N PRO A 49 6.97 -3.93 -4.25
CA PRO A 49 7.16 -3.49 -2.88
C PRO A 49 8.47 -2.74 -2.71
N LYS A 50 8.44 -1.62 -1.98
CA LYS A 50 9.61 -0.78 -1.67
C LYS A 50 10.31 -0.15 -2.88
N LYS A 51 9.76 -0.31 -4.10
CA LYS A 51 10.31 0.27 -5.32
C LYS A 51 9.33 1.23 -5.99
N THR A 52 8.08 0.84 -6.13
CA THR A 52 7.06 1.70 -6.73
C THR A 52 6.65 2.77 -5.74
N VAL A 53 6.86 4.03 -6.09
CA VAL A 53 6.38 5.18 -5.31
C VAL A 53 5.03 5.62 -5.86
N LEU A 54 4.06 5.87 -4.98
CA LEU A 54 2.73 6.32 -5.38
C LEU A 54 2.48 7.71 -4.83
N TYR A 55 2.18 8.66 -5.72
CA TYR A 55 1.55 9.91 -5.33
C TYR A 55 0.04 9.75 -5.37
N LEU A 56 -0.60 9.98 -4.22
CA LEU A 56 -2.03 9.81 -4.02
C LEU A 56 -2.67 11.17 -3.73
N SER A 57 -3.61 11.58 -4.56
CA SER A 57 -4.39 12.81 -4.35
C SER A 57 -5.87 12.48 -4.21
N HIS A 58 -6.56 13.17 -3.30
CA HIS A 58 -7.99 12.97 -3.01
C HIS A 58 -8.35 11.52 -2.68
N VAL A 59 -7.53 10.85 -1.85
CA VAL A 59 -7.87 9.54 -1.27
C VAL A 59 -8.78 9.70 -0.06
N LEU A 60 -9.61 8.70 0.19
CA LEU A 60 -10.40 8.62 1.42
C LEU A 60 -9.60 7.89 2.50
N VAL A 61 -9.37 8.57 3.63
CA VAL A 61 -8.72 8.01 4.81
C VAL A 61 -9.79 7.50 5.77
N THR A 62 -9.72 6.21 6.12
CA THR A 62 -10.68 5.55 7.03
C THR A 62 -9.96 4.64 8.01
N PHE A 63 -10.59 4.34 9.14
CA PHE A 63 -10.03 3.40 10.12
C PHE A 63 -10.71 2.04 10.01
N ASP A 64 -9.94 1.00 9.67
CA ASP A 64 -10.41 -0.38 9.71
C ASP A 64 -10.35 -0.86 11.16
N LYS A 65 -11.50 -0.88 11.83
CA LYS A 65 -11.64 -1.32 13.23
C LYS A 65 -11.28 -2.79 13.43
N TYR A 66 -11.50 -3.64 12.42
CA TYR A 66 -11.21 -5.06 12.51
C TYR A 66 -9.70 -5.31 12.47
N LYS A 67 -9.00 -4.58 11.61
CA LYS A 67 -7.52 -4.64 11.51
C LYS A 67 -6.80 -3.69 12.46
N ASN A 68 -7.55 -2.86 13.19
CA ASN A 68 -7.05 -1.79 14.05
C ASN A 68 -6.00 -0.91 13.35
N LYS A 69 -6.28 -0.49 12.11
CA LYS A 69 -5.30 0.16 11.22
C LYS A 69 -5.92 1.22 10.31
N MET A 70 -5.15 2.28 10.03
CA MET A 70 -5.52 3.29 9.04
C MET A 70 -5.52 2.70 7.64
N THR A 71 -6.57 2.98 6.86
CA THR A 71 -6.79 2.43 5.52
C THR A 71 -7.18 3.54 4.55
N LEU A 72 -6.46 3.60 3.44
CA LEU A 72 -6.72 4.45 2.28
C LEU A 72 -7.67 3.72 1.32
N MET A 73 -8.57 4.47 0.70
CA MET A 73 -9.47 3.97 -0.35
C MET A 73 -9.53 4.93 -1.52
N ILE A 74 -9.66 4.36 -2.71
CA ILE A 74 -9.95 5.12 -3.93
C ILE A 74 -11.39 5.61 -3.89
N VAL A 75 -11.60 6.87 -4.28
CA VAL A 75 -12.90 7.47 -4.53
C VAL A 75 -12.92 8.08 -5.93
N ARG A 76 -14.09 8.51 -6.40
CA ARG A 76 -14.29 9.00 -7.77
C ARG A 76 -13.32 10.11 -8.23
N LYS A 77 -12.78 10.91 -7.30
CA LYS A 77 -11.83 12.00 -7.58
C LYS A 77 -10.38 11.64 -7.29
N THR A 78 -10.10 10.42 -6.84
CA THR A 78 -8.75 10.00 -6.52
C THR A 78 -7.89 9.99 -7.77
N ILE A 79 -6.72 10.62 -7.68
CA ILE A 79 -5.69 10.59 -8.71
C ILE A 79 -4.51 9.83 -8.11
N ILE A 80 -4.02 8.84 -8.86
CA ILE A 80 -2.82 8.08 -8.52
C ILE A 80 -1.81 8.32 -9.63
N THR A 81 -0.63 8.77 -9.25
CA THR A 81 0.53 8.88 -10.13
C THR A 81 1.59 7.91 -9.64
N GLU A 82 1.92 6.94 -10.49
CA GLU A 82 3.01 5.97 -10.25
C GLU A 82 4.34 6.64 -10.58
N ASP A 83 5.33 6.43 -9.71
CA ASP A 83 6.71 6.90 -9.84
C ASP A 83 6.81 8.37 -10.32
N PRO A 84 6.22 9.31 -9.57
CA PRO A 84 6.25 10.72 -9.94
C PRO A 84 7.69 11.24 -9.96
N ASN A 85 8.04 12.00 -10.99
CA ASN A 85 9.36 12.62 -11.12
C ASN A 85 9.43 13.93 -10.31
N ILE A 86 9.47 13.81 -8.98
CA ILE A 86 9.54 14.91 -8.01
C ILE A 86 10.52 14.58 -6.89
N PRO A 87 11.16 15.58 -6.23
CA PRO A 87 12.14 15.34 -5.17
C PRO A 87 11.62 14.48 -4.02
N GLU A 88 10.36 14.67 -3.63
CA GLU A 88 9.72 13.92 -2.54
C GLU A 88 9.67 12.42 -2.84
N ALA A 89 9.58 12.02 -4.11
CA ALA A 89 9.60 10.60 -4.47
C ALA A 89 10.96 9.97 -4.17
N GLU A 90 12.05 10.69 -4.43
CA GLU A 90 13.41 10.23 -4.13
C GLU A 90 13.68 10.19 -2.62
N GLU A 91 13.14 11.15 -1.86
CA GLU A 91 13.19 11.12 -0.40
C GLU A 91 12.51 9.85 0.17
N ILE A 92 11.34 9.47 -0.36
CA ILE A 92 10.63 8.24 0.04
C ILE A 92 11.46 6.99 -0.30
N ARG A 93 12.06 6.93 -1.50
CA ARG A 93 12.94 5.80 -1.88
C ARG A 93 14.11 5.66 -0.92
N LEU A 94 14.75 6.78 -0.56
CA LEU A 94 15.88 6.80 0.36
C LEU A 94 15.48 6.38 1.78
N ALA A 95 14.36 6.90 2.29
CA ALA A 95 13.84 6.57 3.61
C ALA A 95 13.61 5.05 3.75
N VAL A 96 12.93 4.44 2.77
CA VAL A 96 12.65 2.99 2.77
C VAL A 96 13.93 2.16 2.71
N SER A 97 14.94 2.59 1.93
CA SER A 97 16.23 1.88 1.86
C SER A 97 17.00 1.91 3.18
N THR A 98 16.85 2.99 3.97
CA THR A 98 17.51 3.15 5.27
C THR A 98 16.82 2.31 6.34
N THR A 99 15.48 2.29 6.36
CA THR A 99 14.69 1.48 7.30
C THR A 99 15.03 -0.01 7.23
N ASP A 100 15.39 -0.53 6.06
CA ASP A 100 15.78 -1.94 5.91
C ASP A 100 17.13 -2.29 6.57
N LEU A 101 18.02 -1.30 6.75
CA LEU A 101 19.27 -1.49 7.50
C LEU A 101 19.03 -1.51 9.02
N ASP A 102 18.05 -0.74 9.48
CA ASP A 102 17.65 -0.68 10.90
C ASP A 102 16.68 -1.80 11.32
N ALA A 103 16.10 -2.52 10.34
CA ALA A 103 15.24 -3.69 10.56
C ALA A 103 16.02 -4.99 10.81
N MET A 104 17.32 -4.92 11.11
CA MET A 104 18.03 -6.02 11.76
C MET A 104 17.26 -6.39 13.04
N PRO A 105 16.91 -7.66 13.28
CA PRO A 105 16.22 -8.04 14.50
C PRO A 105 17.07 -7.60 15.69
N LYS A 106 16.55 -6.68 16.51
CA LYS A 106 17.14 -6.34 17.81
C LYS A 106 17.13 -7.55 18.77
N ASP A 107 16.48 -8.63 18.37
CA ASP A 107 16.45 -9.92 19.04
C ASP A 107 17.44 -10.89 18.36
N PRO A 108 18.53 -11.30 19.06
CA PRO A 108 19.54 -12.21 18.52
C PRO A 108 19.01 -13.64 18.27
N TYR A 109 17.76 -13.95 18.60
CA TYR A 109 17.19 -15.30 18.47
C TYR A 109 16.19 -15.48 17.33
N ILE A 110 15.93 -14.46 16.51
CA ILE A 110 15.05 -14.60 15.34
C ILE A 110 15.86 -15.07 14.13
N LEU A 111 15.66 -16.33 13.73
CA LEU A 111 16.26 -16.88 12.51
C LEU A 111 15.54 -16.36 11.25
N PRO A 112 16.28 -15.96 10.20
CA PRO A 112 15.68 -15.57 8.92
C PRO A 112 14.90 -16.73 8.28
N LYS A 113 13.75 -16.42 7.69
CA LYS A 113 12.98 -17.35 6.84
C LYS A 113 13.48 -17.34 5.40
#